data_AF-A0A7L4CUP3-F1
#
_entry.id   AF-A0A7L4CUP3-F1
#
_cell.length_a   1.000
_cell.length_b   1.000
_cell.length_c   1.000
_cell.angle_alpha   90.00
_cell.angle_beta   90.00
_cell.angle_gamma   90.00
#
_symmetry.space_group_name_H-M   'P 1'
#
loop_
_entity.id
_entity.type
_entity.pdbx_description
1 polymer ?
#
loop_
_entity_poly.entity_id
_entity_poly.type
_entity_poly.pdbx_seq_one_letter_code
_entity_poly.pdbx_strand_id
1 'polypeptide(L)'
;LRGALRAGGVLRSATASFSSPRSMAASGPAAAPGPAATAGIIVIGDEILKGHTQDTNSFFMCRRLRALGVRVARVSVVPDEVEAIASEVAAFASRFTYVLTSGGIGPTHDDVTFEAVAKAFGEKVTPHPELVALVHKFFGRTEEQCPEMKLARVPESSRLNYGTDQRTGGLFKYPLVSVRNVYIFPGIPALLERALDGLAHLFRSDRTRFHSRTVYVAADEILITPVLDQADATFQGRVNLGSYPDWANNYYRVKLTLDSESEQELEEAHRFLMEKLPPGVVVPLVTDCVSPAATEVYGLAKSGSALGGKVAAALQIIEEALDRYSLAQLCVGFNGGKDCTALLHLVHAALQRRFPARQEKLQLLYIRVVSPFPEMEQFIQATVQRWGAQ
;
A
#
# COMPACT_ATOMS: atom_id res chain seq x y z
N LEU A 1 -46.22 -22.41 -32.78
CA LEU A 1 -47.46 -23.14 -33.13
C LEU A 1 -47.74 -22.93 -34.61
N ARG A 2 -47.59 -24.00 -35.42
CA ARG A 2 -47.97 -24.18 -36.86
C ARG A 2 -47.32 -23.19 -37.86
N GLY A 3 -46.43 -23.55 -38.80
CA GLY A 3 -46.43 -24.65 -39.80
C GLY A 3 -47.31 -24.26 -41.00
N ALA A 4 -47.00 -24.40 -42.30
CA ALA A 4 -45.93 -24.95 -43.14
C ALA A 4 -46.24 -24.50 -44.61
N LEU A 5 -45.33 -24.46 -45.60
CA LEU A 5 -45.08 -25.48 -46.66
C LEU A 5 -44.14 -24.81 -47.70
N ARG A 6 -42.93 -25.31 -48.01
CA ARG A 6 -42.46 -26.50 -48.78
C ARG A 6 -42.47 -26.38 -50.31
N ALA A 7 -41.27 -26.39 -50.89
CA ALA A 7 -40.78 -27.27 -51.98
C ALA A 7 -39.26 -26.97 -52.12
N GLY A 8 -38.29 -27.89 -52.26
CA GLY A 8 -38.26 -29.30 -52.61
C GLY A 8 -37.11 -29.48 -53.62
N GLY A 9 -35.97 -30.06 -53.23
CA GLY A 9 -34.83 -30.30 -54.13
C GLY A 9 -33.65 -30.96 -53.44
N VAL A 10 -33.46 -32.26 -53.71
CA VAL A 10 -32.48 -33.19 -53.14
C VAL A 10 -31.13 -33.06 -53.84
N LEU A 11 -30.00 -33.11 -53.13
CA LEU A 11 -28.75 -33.73 -53.62
C LEU A 11 -27.72 -33.98 -52.49
N ARG A 12 -26.85 -34.96 -52.76
CA ARG A 12 -26.15 -35.88 -51.86
C ARG A 12 -24.97 -35.28 -51.08
N SER A 13 -24.63 -35.94 -49.98
CA SER A 13 -23.51 -35.66 -49.08
C SER A 13 -22.14 -35.95 -49.72
N ALA A 14 -21.19 -35.04 -49.51
CA ALA A 14 -19.77 -35.33 -49.54
C ALA A 14 -19.07 -34.46 -48.49
N THR A 15 -18.44 -35.10 -47.51
CA THR A 15 -17.63 -34.52 -46.45
C THR A 15 -16.27 -34.11 -47.02
N ALA A 16 -15.88 -32.84 -46.85
CA ALA A 16 -14.52 -32.37 -47.12
C ALA A 16 -14.06 -31.40 -46.03
N SER A 17 -13.06 -31.86 -45.28
CA SER A 17 -12.30 -31.13 -44.28
C SER A 17 -11.42 -30.05 -44.93
N PHE A 18 -11.62 -28.78 -44.54
CA PHE A 18 -10.72 -27.69 -44.93
C PHE A 18 -9.60 -27.53 -43.89
N SER A 19 -8.37 -27.77 -44.33
CA SER A 19 -7.14 -27.39 -43.61
C SER A 19 -6.56 -26.14 -44.29
N SER A 20 -6.27 -25.11 -43.48
CA SER A 20 -5.67 -23.84 -43.92
C SER A 20 -4.14 -23.92 -43.83
N PRO A 21 -3.38 -23.34 -44.78
CA PRO A 21 -1.92 -23.42 -44.80
C PRO A 21 -1.26 -22.50 -43.75
N ARG A 22 -0.30 -23.05 -43.00
CA ARG A 22 0.57 -22.32 -42.08
C ARG A 22 1.57 -21.45 -42.86
N SER A 23 1.46 -20.14 -42.68
CA SER A 23 2.52 -19.18 -43.00
C SER A 23 3.59 -19.22 -41.91
N MET A 24 4.83 -19.55 -42.26
CA MET A 24 5.99 -19.42 -41.38
C MET A 24 6.52 -17.98 -41.46
N ALA A 25 6.17 -17.16 -40.47
CA ALA A 25 6.84 -15.89 -40.23
C ALA A 25 8.11 -16.14 -39.40
N ALA A 26 9.27 -15.84 -39.98
CA ALA A 26 10.56 -15.87 -39.32
C ALA A 26 10.56 -14.87 -38.15
N SER A 27 10.81 -15.35 -36.94
CA SER A 27 11.03 -14.55 -35.74
C SER A 27 12.37 -13.85 -35.83
N GLY A 28 12.37 -12.54 -36.08
CA GLY A 28 13.55 -11.70 -35.86
C GLY A 28 13.90 -11.65 -34.37
N PRO A 29 15.16 -11.33 -34.01
CA PRO A 29 15.59 -11.28 -32.61
C PRO A 29 14.76 -10.23 -31.86
N ALA A 30 14.22 -10.63 -30.70
CA ALA A 30 13.51 -9.74 -29.81
C ALA A 30 14.42 -8.56 -29.45
N ALA A 31 13.97 -7.34 -29.76
CA ALA A 31 14.66 -6.11 -29.38
C ALA A 31 14.90 -6.11 -27.87
N ALA A 32 16.12 -5.78 -27.45
CA ALA A 32 16.48 -5.68 -26.04
C ALA A 32 15.50 -4.74 -25.30
N PRO A 33 15.04 -5.09 -24.09
CA PRO A 33 14.10 -4.28 -23.36
C PRO A 33 14.71 -2.90 -23.08
N GLY A 34 14.04 -1.84 -23.52
CA GLY A 34 14.42 -0.46 -23.19
C GLY A 34 14.38 -0.20 -21.67
N PRO A 35 14.98 0.90 -21.18
CA PRO A 35 15.15 1.16 -19.76
C PRO A 35 13.80 1.19 -19.00
N ALA A 36 13.82 0.70 -17.76
CA ALA A 36 12.65 0.70 -16.87
C ALA A 36 12.07 2.10 -16.67
N ALA A 37 10.74 2.21 -16.61
CA ALA A 37 10.07 3.49 -16.40
C ALA A 37 10.44 4.08 -15.02
N THR A 38 10.80 5.36 -15.00
CA THR A 38 11.20 6.06 -13.79
C THR A 38 10.24 7.20 -13.44
N ALA A 39 10.12 7.49 -12.15
CA ALA A 39 9.36 8.62 -11.66
C ALA A 39 10.18 9.53 -10.74
N GLY A 40 9.94 10.84 -10.86
CA GLY A 40 10.29 11.83 -9.85
C GLY A 40 9.04 12.39 -9.19
N ILE A 41 9.07 12.59 -7.87
CA ILE A 41 7.97 13.17 -7.10
C ILE A 41 8.39 14.53 -6.56
N ILE A 42 7.54 15.54 -6.71
CA ILE A 42 7.74 16.89 -6.17
C ILE A 42 6.58 17.19 -5.22
N VAL A 43 6.86 17.27 -3.94
CA VAL A 43 5.90 17.71 -2.91
C VAL A 43 6.04 19.22 -2.76
N ILE A 44 4.93 19.93 -2.90
CA ILE A 44 4.86 21.38 -2.90
C ILE A 44 4.03 21.77 -1.68
N GLY A 45 4.67 22.45 -0.74
CA GLY A 45 4.01 22.84 0.50
C GLY A 45 5.00 23.33 1.56
N ASP A 46 4.87 24.60 1.91
CA ASP A 46 5.60 25.25 2.98
C ASP A 46 5.41 24.56 4.34
N GLU A 47 4.22 24.02 4.60
CA GLU A 47 3.88 23.30 5.82
C GLU A 47 4.66 21.99 5.97
N ILE A 48 5.07 21.38 4.86
CA ILE A 48 5.93 20.19 4.86
C ILE A 48 7.35 20.59 5.22
N LEU A 49 7.87 21.66 4.62
CA LEU A 49 9.22 22.18 4.92
C LEU A 49 9.33 22.69 6.36
N LYS A 50 8.25 23.26 6.91
CA LYS A 50 8.16 23.70 8.32
C LYS A 50 7.97 22.55 9.30
N GLY A 51 7.72 21.32 8.82
CA GLY A 51 7.45 20.15 9.65
C GLY A 51 6.12 20.20 10.41
N HIS A 52 5.18 21.07 9.99
CA HIS A 52 3.85 21.15 10.58
C HIS A 52 2.96 20.00 10.14
N THR A 53 3.19 19.50 8.94
CA THR A 53 2.47 18.36 8.37
C THR A 53 3.49 17.30 7.95
N GLN A 54 3.24 16.06 8.35
CA GLN A 54 4.02 14.92 7.88
C GLN A 54 3.60 14.58 6.45
N ASP A 55 4.56 14.51 5.53
CA ASP A 55 4.30 14.10 4.15
C ASP A 55 3.95 12.60 4.08
N THR A 56 2.67 12.32 3.88
CA THR A 56 2.15 10.97 3.60
C THR A 56 1.98 10.70 2.10
N ASN A 57 1.99 11.75 1.28
CA ASN A 57 1.67 11.68 -0.14
C ASN A 57 2.82 11.02 -0.91
N SER A 58 4.06 11.43 -0.66
CA SER A 58 5.21 10.79 -1.32
C SER A 58 5.32 9.31 -0.96
N PHE A 59 5.05 8.95 0.30
CA PHE A 59 5.01 7.55 0.74
C PHE A 59 3.98 6.74 -0.03
N PHE A 60 2.74 7.24 -0.13
CA PHE A 60 1.69 6.59 -0.89
C PHE A 60 2.07 6.44 -2.37
N MET A 61 2.54 7.51 -3.01
CA MET A 61 2.94 7.50 -4.41
C MET A 61 4.08 6.50 -4.66
N CYS A 62 5.11 6.47 -3.79
CA CYS A 62 6.23 5.52 -3.92
C CYS A 62 5.74 4.07 -3.90
N ARG A 63 4.89 3.73 -2.92
CA ARG A 63 4.31 2.39 -2.80
C ARG A 63 3.45 2.05 -4.01
N ARG A 64 2.63 3.00 -4.48
CA ARG A 64 1.71 2.78 -5.58
C ARG A 64 2.41 2.66 -6.94
N LEU A 65 3.34 3.55 -7.24
CA LEU A 65 4.14 3.50 -8.47
C LEU A 65 4.98 2.22 -8.54
N ARG A 66 5.58 1.79 -7.41
CA ARG A 66 6.25 0.49 -7.32
C ARG A 66 5.31 -0.65 -7.70
N ALA A 67 4.10 -0.68 -7.15
CA ALA A 67 3.10 -1.70 -7.52
C ALA A 67 2.66 -1.64 -8.99
N LEU A 68 2.88 -0.52 -9.67
CA LEU A 68 2.60 -0.32 -11.09
C LEU A 68 3.83 -0.57 -12.00
N GLY A 69 4.95 -1.04 -11.44
CA GLY A 69 6.16 -1.31 -12.22
C GLY A 69 6.99 -0.07 -12.55
N VAL A 70 6.80 1.02 -11.81
CA VAL A 70 7.56 2.27 -11.99
C VAL A 70 8.53 2.48 -10.82
N ARG A 71 9.80 2.70 -11.13
CA ARG A 71 10.82 3.00 -10.13
C ARG A 71 10.83 4.49 -9.79
N VAL A 72 10.46 4.85 -8.56
CA VAL A 72 10.68 6.21 -8.07
C VAL A 72 12.17 6.40 -7.80
N ALA A 73 12.78 7.38 -8.47
CA ALA A 73 14.22 7.64 -8.41
C ALA A 73 14.56 8.84 -7.51
N ARG A 74 13.64 9.79 -7.33
CA ARG A 74 13.84 10.96 -6.47
C ARG A 74 12.51 11.51 -5.98
N VAL A 75 12.50 11.90 -4.71
CA VAL A 75 11.46 12.75 -4.11
C VAL A 75 12.13 14.08 -3.75
N SER A 76 11.46 15.19 -4.02
CA SER A 76 11.88 16.55 -3.63
C SER A 76 10.73 17.25 -2.92
N VAL A 77 11.04 18.10 -1.95
CA VAL A 77 10.07 18.96 -1.28
C VAL A 77 10.49 20.41 -1.52
N VAL A 78 9.58 21.23 -2.02
CA VAL A 78 9.84 22.63 -2.42
C VAL A 78 8.80 23.58 -1.80
N PRO A 79 9.16 24.86 -1.58
CA PRO A 79 8.22 25.85 -1.06
C PRO A 79 7.16 26.22 -2.11
N ASP A 80 6.10 26.89 -1.67
CA ASP A 80 5.03 27.44 -2.51
C ASP A 80 5.46 28.68 -3.30
N GLU A 81 6.59 28.56 -4.02
CA GLU A 81 7.21 29.63 -4.81
C GLU A 81 7.35 29.22 -6.27
N VAL A 82 6.85 30.07 -7.17
CA VAL A 82 6.81 29.80 -8.61
C VAL A 82 8.17 29.42 -9.19
N GLU A 83 9.25 30.13 -8.82
CA GLU A 83 10.59 29.85 -9.33
C GLU A 83 11.13 28.50 -8.84
N ALA A 84 10.95 28.20 -7.55
CA ALA A 84 11.43 26.97 -6.94
C ALA A 84 10.75 25.75 -7.57
N ILE A 85 9.42 25.80 -7.68
CA ILE A 85 8.64 24.74 -8.32
C ILE A 85 9.01 24.62 -9.80
N ALA A 86 9.08 25.73 -10.54
CA ALA A 86 9.36 25.71 -11.98
C ALA A 86 10.74 25.11 -12.29
N SER A 87 11.76 25.48 -11.52
CA SER A 87 13.12 24.94 -11.64
C SER A 87 13.15 23.44 -11.38
N GLU A 88 12.53 22.96 -10.31
CA GLU A 88 12.52 21.54 -9.96
C GLU A 88 11.72 20.72 -10.99
N VAL A 89 10.57 21.25 -11.46
CA VAL A 89 9.76 20.64 -12.52
C VAL A 89 10.56 20.50 -13.82
N ALA A 90 11.26 21.55 -14.26
CA ALA A 90 12.09 21.48 -15.47
C ALA A 90 13.23 20.46 -15.33
N ALA A 91 13.88 20.43 -14.17
CA ALA A 91 14.94 19.46 -13.87
C ALA A 91 14.42 18.02 -13.83
N PHE A 92 13.24 17.78 -13.28
CA PHE A 92 12.65 16.44 -13.19
C PHE A 92 12.10 15.97 -14.53
N ALA A 93 11.43 16.86 -15.27
CA ALA A 93 10.80 16.53 -16.55
C ALA A 93 11.82 16.08 -17.61
N SER A 94 13.05 16.61 -17.56
CA SER A 94 14.14 16.21 -18.45
C SER A 94 14.82 14.89 -18.07
N ARG A 95 14.62 14.40 -16.83
CA ARG A 95 15.35 13.25 -16.26
C ARG A 95 14.51 11.99 -16.09
N PHE A 96 13.21 12.12 -15.86
CA PHE A 96 12.34 11.01 -15.50
C PHE A 96 11.24 10.77 -16.52
N THR A 97 10.78 9.51 -16.61
CA THR A 97 9.65 9.15 -17.50
C THR A 97 8.37 9.83 -17.06
N TYR A 98 8.14 9.89 -15.74
CA TYR A 98 6.98 10.54 -15.12
C TYR A 98 7.44 11.53 -14.05
N VAL A 99 6.79 12.66 -13.96
CA VAL A 99 6.93 13.60 -12.85
C VAL A 99 5.57 13.77 -12.20
N LEU A 100 5.47 13.51 -10.90
CA LEU A 100 4.23 13.68 -10.16
C LEU A 100 4.43 14.81 -9.16
N THR A 101 3.56 15.81 -9.18
CA THR A 101 3.54 16.84 -8.14
C THR A 101 2.41 16.57 -7.15
N SER A 102 2.54 17.05 -5.91
CA SER A 102 1.44 17.07 -4.94
C SER A 102 1.43 18.41 -4.22
N GLY A 103 0.28 19.11 -4.27
CA GLY A 103 0.10 20.39 -3.59
C GLY A 103 0.05 21.59 -4.53
N GLY A 104 -0.35 22.74 -3.98
CA GLY A 104 -0.37 24.04 -4.65
C GLY A 104 -1.35 24.18 -5.83
N ILE A 105 -2.48 23.47 -5.82
CA ILE A 105 -3.51 23.54 -6.90
C ILE A 105 -4.89 24.01 -6.44
N GLY A 106 -5.04 24.45 -5.20
CA GLY A 106 -6.28 25.03 -4.70
C GLY A 106 -6.51 26.47 -5.21
N PRO A 107 -7.54 27.13 -4.66
CA PRO A 107 -7.90 28.49 -5.05
C PRO A 107 -7.13 29.59 -4.29
N THR A 108 -6.27 29.26 -3.32
CA THR A 108 -5.61 30.28 -2.48
C THR A 108 -4.41 30.90 -3.19
N HIS A 109 -3.84 31.96 -2.62
CA HIS A 109 -2.82 32.78 -3.28
C HIS A 109 -1.47 32.06 -3.41
N ASP A 110 -1.16 31.20 -2.45
CA ASP A 110 -0.02 30.29 -2.36
C ASP A 110 -0.14 29.07 -3.28
N ASP A 111 -1.34 28.72 -3.77
CA ASP A 111 -1.52 27.62 -4.72
C ASP A 111 -0.99 27.95 -6.12
N VAL A 112 0.31 27.86 -6.36
CA VAL A 112 0.95 28.38 -7.60
C VAL A 112 1.51 27.30 -8.53
N THR A 113 1.10 26.03 -8.35
CA THR A 113 1.68 24.91 -9.09
C THR A 113 1.39 24.98 -10.60
N PHE A 114 0.20 25.41 -11.02
CA PHE A 114 -0.11 25.53 -12.45
C PHE A 114 0.73 26.63 -13.13
N GLU A 115 0.88 27.77 -12.46
CA GLU A 115 1.72 28.89 -12.90
C GLU A 115 3.19 28.47 -13.00
N ALA A 116 3.69 27.73 -12.00
CA ALA A 116 5.05 27.22 -12.00
C ALA A 116 5.31 26.19 -13.09
N VAL A 117 4.37 25.26 -13.32
CA VAL A 117 4.49 24.27 -14.42
C VAL A 117 4.45 24.97 -15.78
N ALA A 118 3.58 25.97 -15.97
CA ALA A 118 3.58 26.78 -17.20
C ALA A 118 4.94 27.45 -17.41
N LYS A 119 5.48 28.07 -16.35
CA LYS A 119 6.79 28.73 -16.39
C LYS A 119 7.93 27.75 -16.73
N ALA A 120 7.93 26.56 -16.13
CA ALA A 120 8.94 25.52 -16.38
C ALA A 120 9.05 25.15 -17.88
N PHE A 121 7.95 25.29 -18.61
CA PHE A 121 7.84 24.92 -20.02
C PHE A 121 7.77 26.11 -20.99
N GLY A 122 7.84 27.35 -20.47
CA GLY A 122 7.78 28.57 -21.28
C GLY A 122 6.39 28.85 -21.85
N GLU A 123 5.34 28.41 -21.18
CA GLU A 123 3.95 28.51 -21.61
C GLU A 123 3.17 29.50 -20.73
N LYS A 124 2.00 29.95 -21.19
CA LYS A 124 1.09 30.77 -20.38
C LYS A 124 0.04 29.91 -19.69
N VAL A 125 -0.54 30.46 -18.63
CA VAL A 125 -1.73 29.91 -17.99
C VAL A 125 -2.97 30.55 -18.60
N THR A 126 -3.89 29.72 -19.11
CA THR A 126 -5.14 30.17 -19.73
C THR A 126 -6.34 29.41 -19.17
N PRO A 127 -7.55 30.00 -19.19
CA PRO A 127 -8.76 29.27 -18.81
C PRO A 127 -9.03 28.10 -19.76
N HIS A 128 -9.12 26.88 -19.24
CA HIS A 128 -9.50 25.71 -20.04
C HIS A 128 -11.03 25.59 -20.08
N PRO A 129 -11.67 25.59 -21.27
CA PRO A 129 -13.14 25.65 -21.39
C PRO A 129 -13.88 24.58 -20.59
N GLU A 130 -13.36 23.36 -20.58
CA GLU A 130 -13.96 22.25 -19.84
C GLU A 130 -13.84 22.43 -18.32
N LEU A 131 -12.70 22.91 -17.81
CA LEU A 131 -12.53 23.15 -16.37
C LEU A 131 -13.39 24.34 -15.92
N VAL A 132 -13.54 25.36 -16.76
CA VAL A 132 -14.47 26.47 -16.52
C VAL A 132 -15.90 25.96 -16.37
N ALA A 133 -16.35 25.08 -17.28
CA ALA A 133 -17.67 24.45 -17.18
C ALA A 133 -17.83 23.60 -15.91
N LEU A 134 -16.78 22.88 -15.49
CA LEU A 134 -16.79 22.13 -14.23
C LEU A 134 -16.86 23.05 -13.01
N VAL A 135 -16.08 24.13 -12.99
CA VAL A 135 -16.14 25.13 -11.91
C VAL A 135 -17.54 25.74 -11.81
N HIS A 136 -18.15 26.12 -12.93
CA HIS A 136 -19.55 26.57 -12.98
C HIS A 136 -20.50 25.52 -12.39
N LYS A 137 -20.32 24.24 -12.76
CA LYS A 137 -21.19 23.14 -12.31
C LYS A 137 -21.05 22.83 -10.82
N PHE A 138 -19.85 22.89 -10.27
CA PHE A 138 -19.59 22.51 -8.87
C PHE A 138 -19.77 23.66 -7.89
N PHE A 139 -19.43 24.89 -8.29
CA PHE A 139 -19.41 26.05 -7.39
C PHE A 139 -20.50 27.08 -7.71
N GLY A 140 -21.19 26.98 -8.85
CA GLY A 140 -22.27 27.91 -9.24
C GLY A 140 -21.82 29.34 -9.50
N ARG A 141 -20.52 29.58 -9.70
CA ARG A 141 -19.92 30.91 -9.89
C ARG A 141 -19.74 31.21 -11.35
N THR A 142 -20.11 32.40 -11.85
CA THR A 142 -20.00 32.77 -13.28
C THR A 142 -19.01 33.90 -13.56
N GLU A 143 -18.47 34.54 -12.52
CA GLU A 143 -17.61 35.71 -12.67
C GLU A 143 -16.14 35.29 -12.78
N GLU A 144 -15.41 35.89 -13.73
CA GLU A 144 -14.03 35.51 -14.05
C GLU A 144 -13.05 35.77 -12.90
N GLN A 145 -13.38 36.68 -11.98
CA GLN A 145 -12.54 37.07 -10.84
C GLN A 145 -12.77 36.23 -9.57
N CYS A 146 -13.68 35.25 -9.60
CA CYS A 146 -13.89 34.38 -8.44
C CYS A 146 -12.64 33.52 -8.17
N PRO A 147 -12.21 33.33 -6.90
CA PRO A 147 -11.07 32.49 -6.55
C PRO A 147 -11.14 31.06 -7.13
N GLU A 148 -12.34 30.49 -7.23
CA GLU A 148 -12.56 29.15 -7.78
C GLU A 148 -12.21 29.04 -9.27
N MET A 149 -12.22 30.14 -10.03
CA MET A 149 -11.81 30.17 -11.43
C MET A 149 -10.31 29.91 -11.62
N LYS A 150 -9.50 30.08 -10.55
CA LYS A 150 -8.09 29.68 -10.54
C LYS A 150 -7.93 28.19 -10.86
N LEU A 151 -8.84 27.34 -10.39
CA LEU A 151 -8.85 25.90 -10.68
C LEU A 151 -9.04 25.57 -12.17
N ALA A 152 -9.56 26.52 -12.95
CA ALA A 152 -9.76 26.36 -14.39
C ALA A 152 -8.64 26.98 -15.23
N ARG A 153 -7.72 27.72 -14.61
CA ARG A 153 -6.58 28.37 -15.25
C ARG A 153 -5.38 27.43 -15.21
N VAL A 154 -5.05 26.84 -16.35
CA VAL A 154 -4.01 25.80 -16.48
C VAL A 154 -3.04 26.13 -17.62
N PRO A 155 -1.85 25.51 -17.68
CA PRO A 155 -0.92 25.71 -18.80
C PRO A 155 -1.59 25.41 -20.16
N GLU A 156 -1.24 26.16 -21.21
CA GLU A 156 -1.88 26.04 -22.54
C GLU A 156 -1.88 24.62 -23.13
N SER A 157 -0.80 23.85 -22.96
CA SER A 157 -0.71 22.47 -23.47
C SER A 157 -1.28 21.39 -22.54
N SER A 158 -2.07 21.78 -21.53
CA SER A 158 -2.65 20.88 -20.54
C SER A 158 -3.52 19.80 -21.17
N ARG A 159 -3.40 18.58 -20.65
CA ARG A 159 -4.30 17.45 -20.91
C ARG A 159 -5.11 17.14 -19.66
N LEU A 160 -6.38 16.85 -19.85
CA LEU A 160 -7.31 16.45 -18.79
C LEU A 160 -7.42 14.93 -18.76
N ASN A 161 -7.05 14.32 -17.63
CA ASN A 161 -7.06 12.87 -17.46
C ASN A 161 -8.19 12.46 -16.51
N TYR A 162 -9.16 11.71 -17.03
CA TYR A 162 -10.29 11.22 -16.25
C TYR A 162 -10.01 9.82 -15.71
N GLY A 163 -9.89 9.72 -14.39
CA GLY A 163 -9.78 8.44 -13.70
C GLY A 163 -11.13 7.73 -13.60
N THR A 164 -11.08 6.46 -13.26
CA THR A 164 -12.28 5.66 -12.95
C THR A 164 -12.29 5.30 -11.48
N ASP A 165 -13.44 5.46 -10.85
CA ASP A 165 -13.65 5.05 -9.47
C ASP A 165 -13.73 3.52 -9.40
N GLN A 166 -12.77 2.89 -8.75
CA GLN A 166 -12.70 1.42 -8.70
C GLN A 166 -13.87 0.78 -7.92
N ARG A 167 -14.54 1.53 -7.04
CA ARG A 167 -15.68 1.02 -6.26
C ARG A 167 -16.98 1.09 -7.03
N THR A 168 -17.18 2.15 -7.80
CA THR A 168 -18.45 2.41 -8.49
C THR A 168 -18.39 2.15 -9.99
N GLY A 169 -17.20 2.02 -10.58
CA GLY A 169 -16.98 1.95 -12.03
C GLY A 169 -17.26 3.27 -12.76
N GLY A 170 -17.66 4.33 -12.05
CA GLY A 170 -17.97 5.63 -12.63
C GLY A 170 -16.73 6.45 -12.96
N LEU A 171 -16.82 7.29 -13.99
CA LEU A 171 -15.78 8.27 -14.28
C LEU A 171 -15.69 9.32 -13.18
N PHE A 172 -14.48 9.79 -12.90
CA PHE A 172 -14.28 10.91 -12.01
C PHE A 172 -14.95 12.17 -12.56
N LYS A 173 -15.51 12.93 -11.62
CA LYS A 173 -16.22 14.18 -11.89
C LYS A 173 -15.28 15.34 -12.20
N TYR A 174 -14.01 15.21 -11.83
CA TYR A 174 -12.98 16.23 -11.99
C TYR A 174 -11.70 15.54 -12.50
N PRO A 175 -11.02 16.09 -13.52
CA PRO A 175 -9.84 15.46 -14.12
C PRO A 175 -8.56 15.78 -13.34
N LEU A 176 -7.53 14.96 -13.57
CA LEU A 176 -6.14 15.31 -13.24
C LEU A 176 -5.53 16.05 -14.43
N VAL A 177 -4.95 17.23 -14.18
CA VAL A 177 -4.25 18.01 -15.20
C VAL A 177 -2.83 17.48 -15.36
N SER A 178 -2.38 17.34 -16.60
CA SER A 178 -0.98 17.00 -16.91
C SER A 178 -0.44 17.84 -18.05
N VAL A 179 0.85 18.16 -17.99
CA VAL A 179 1.59 18.87 -19.05
C VAL A 179 2.83 18.06 -19.38
N ARG A 180 2.97 17.65 -20.64
CA ARG A 180 4.04 16.74 -21.09
C ARG A 180 4.07 15.46 -20.22
N ASN A 181 5.15 15.21 -19.48
CA ASN A 181 5.30 14.09 -18.55
C ASN A 181 5.05 14.47 -17.07
N VAL A 182 4.52 15.67 -16.80
CA VAL A 182 4.22 16.18 -15.45
C VAL A 182 2.74 16.03 -15.14
N TYR A 183 2.41 15.33 -14.06
CA TYR A 183 1.07 15.02 -13.58
C TYR A 183 0.83 15.73 -12.25
N ILE A 184 -0.19 16.58 -12.20
CA ILE A 184 -0.32 17.57 -11.14
C ILE A 184 -1.40 17.15 -10.14
N PHE A 185 -1.01 16.53 -9.03
CA PHE A 185 -1.95 16.01 -8.02
C PHE A 185 -2.29 17.03 -6.93
N PRO A 186 -3.49 16.91 -6.33
CA PRO A 186 -3.85 17.68 -5.13
C PRO A 186 -2.92 17.37 -3.94
N GLY A 187 -2.82 18.33 -3.02
CA GLY A 187 -2.12 18.15 -1.74
C GLY A 187 -2.90 17.34 -0.71
N ILE A 188 -4.24 17.34 -0.79
CA ILE A 188 -5.10 16.59 0.15
C ILE A 188 -4.91 15.07 -0.07
N PRO A 189 -4.44 14.30 0.93
CA PRO A 189 -4.08 12.89 0.74
C PRO A 189 -5.20 12.04 0.14
N ALA A 190 -6.41 12.13 0.70
CA ALA A 190 -7.55 11.35 0.22
C ALA A 190 -7.91 11.60 -1.26
N LEU A 191 -7.69 12.83 -1.76
CA LEU A 191 -7.94 13.16 -3.16
C LEU A 191 -6.82 12.63 -4.06
N LEU A 192 -5.57 12.74 -3.63
CA LEU A 192 -4.41 12.24 -4.34
C LEU A 192 -4.45 10.71 -4.47
N GLU A 193 -4.72 10.01 -3.37
CA GLU A 193 -4.80 8.55 -3.35
C GLU A 193 -5.85 8.06 -4.35
N ARG A 194 -7.05 8.65 -4.27
CA ARG A 194 -8.15 8.36 -5.19
C ARG A 194 -7.78 8.66 -6.64
N ALA A 195 -7.16 9.80 -6.90
CA ALA A 195 -6.77 10.22 -8.25
C ALA A 195 -5.76 9.23 -8.86
N LEU A 196 -4.70 8.88 -8.12
CA LEU A 196 -3.65 7.99 -8.61
C LEU A 196 -4.18 6.57 -8.81
N ASP A 197 -5.06 6.08 -7.94
CA ASP A 197 -5.69 4.77 -8.11
C ASP A 197 -6.62 4.71 -9.32
N GLY A 198 -7.40 5.76 -9.57
CA GLY A 198 -8.27 5.82 -10.75
C GLY A 198 -7.52 6.02 -12.07
N LEU A 199 -6.29 6.54 -12.01
CA LEU A 199 -5.42 6.80 -13.16
C LEU A 199 -4.25 5.82 -13.26
N ALA A 200 -4.28 4.72 -12.52
CA ALA A 200 -3.21 3.73 -12.47
C ALA A 200 -2.79 3.19 -13.85
N HIS A 201 -3.72 3.16 -14.82
CA HIS A 201 -3.47 2.74 -16.19
C HIS A 201 -2.46 3.64 -16.94
N LEU A 202 -2.33 4.92 -16.55
CA LEU A 202 -1.38 5.85 -17.18
C LEU A 202 0.08 5.55 -16.81
N PHE A 203 0.28 4.98 -15.62
CA PHE A 203 1.60 4.72 -15.05
C PHE A 203 2.00 3.25 -15.11
N ARG A 204 1.08 2.35 -15.48
CA ARG A 204 1.35 0.91 -15.47
C ARG A 204 2.42 0.54 -16.50
N SER A 205 3.48 -0.11 -16.01
CA SER A 205 4.52 -0.74 -16.82
C SER A 205 4.47 -2.24 -16.61
N ASP A 206 4.06 -2.99 -17.64
CA ASP A 206 4.09 -4.46 -17.60
C ASP A 206 5.50 -5.04 -17.81
N ARG A 207 6.48 -4.18 -18.11
CA ARG A 207 7.88 -4.56 -18.39
C ARG A 207 8.69 -4.81 -17.12
N THR A 208 8.30 -4.18 -16.02
CA THR A 208 9.05 -4.23 -14.76
C THR A 208 8.11 -4.70 -13.68
N ARG A 209 8.53 -5.72 -12.92
CA ARG A 209 7.85 -6.15 -11.71
C ARG A 209 8.86 -6.12 -10.59
N PHE A 210 8.44 -5.60 -9.43
CA PHE A 210 9.29 -5.60 -8.25
C PHE A 210 8.84 -6.72 -7.32
N HIS A 211 9.80 -7.54 -6.92
CA HIS A 211 9.63 -8.63 -5.97
C HIS A 211 10.37 -8.25 -4.69
N SER A 212 9.73 -8.51 -3.55
CA SER A 212 10.29 -8.21 -2.23
C SER A 212 10.16 -9.42 -1.31
N ARG A 213 11.16 -9.60 -0.44
CA ARG A 213 11.14 -10.54 0.69
C ARG A 213 11.61 -9.82 1.93
N THR A 214 11.05 -10.18 3.08
CA THR A 214 11.43 -9.62 4.37
C THR A 214 11.84 -10.75 5.29
N VAL A 215 12.97 -10.59 5.97
CA VAL A 215 13.48 -11.53 6.97
C VAL A 215 13.62 -10.77 8.29
N TYR A 216 13.12 -11.35 9.37
CA TYR A 216 13.21 -10.76 10.71
C TYR A 216 14.26 -11.51 11.52
N VAL A 217 15.16 -10.77 12.16
CA VAL A 217 16.31 -11.31 12.86
C VAL A 217 16.31 -10.84 14.32
N ALA A 218 16.32 -11.79 15.25
CA ALA A 218 16.39 -11.58 16.70
C ALA A 218 17.85 -11.55 17.20
N ALA A 219 18.72 -10.86 16.46
CA ALA A 219 20.12 -10.64 16.82
C ALA A 219 20.54 -9.21 16.43
N ASP A 220 21.60 -8.72 17.07
CA ASP A 220 22.15 -7.40 16.75
C ASP A 220 22.71 -7.35 15.33
N GLU A 221 22.56 -6.19 14.69
CA GLU A 221 23.01 -5.97 13.30
C GLU A 221 24.50 -6.31 13.12
N ILE A 222 25.33 -5.94 14.09
CA ILE A 222 26.78 -6.20 14.09
C ILE A 222 27.09 -7.70 13.92
N LEU A 223 26.26 -8.58 14.50
CA LEU A 223 26.47 -10.03 14.39
C LEU A 223 26.26 -10.54 12.97
N ILE A 224 25.35 -9.91 12.22
CA ILE A 224 24.94 -10.35 10.89
C ILE A 224 25.61 -9.55 9.77
N THR A 225 26.21 -8.39 10.05
CA THR A 225 26.91 -7.53 9.06
C THR A 225 27.84 -8.33 8.13
N PRO A 226 28.72 -9.24 8.61
CA PRO A 226 29.61 -9.97 7.70
C PRO A 226 28.88 -10.86 6.69
N VAL A 227 27.67 -11.34 7.03
CA VAL A 227 26.82 -12.13 6.12
C VAL A 227 26.12 -11.21 5.13
N LEU A 228 25.68 -10.03 5.57
CA LEU A 228 25.06 -9.02 4.71
C LEU A 228 26.05 -8.50 3.66
N ASP A 229 27.30 -8.22 4.06
CA ASP A 229 28.36 -7.77 3.14
C ASP A 229 28.68 -8.83 2.08
N GLN A 230 28.72 -10.10 2.48
CA GLN A 230 28.89 -11.21 1.54
C GLN A 230 27.71 -11.35 0.57
N ALA A 231 26.48 -11.18 1.07
CA ALA A 231 25.28 -11.23 0.24
C ALA A 231 25.26 -10.05 -0.75
N ASP A 232 25.53 -8.83 -0.31
CA ASP A 232 25.60 -7.65 -1.18
C ASP A 232 26.66 -7.81 -2.27
N ALA A 233 27.86 -8.27 -1.92
CA ALA A 233 28.92 -8.55 -2.89
C ALA A 233 28.54 -9.64 -3.91
N THR A 234 27.79 -10.67 -3.48
CA THR A 234 27.37 -11.78 -4.35
C THR A 234 26.24 -11.40 -5.30
N PHE A 235 25.30 -10.57 -4.84
CA PHE A 235 24.08 -10.20 -5.57
C PHE A 235 24.07 -8.75 -6.05
N GLN A 236 25.24 -8.09 -6.04
CA GLN A 236 25.39 -6.70 -6.43
C GLN A 236 24.75 -6.40 -7.79
N GLY A 237 23.89 -5.38 -7.83
CA GLY A 237 23.17 -4.95 -9.03
C GLY A 237 21.99 -5.85 -9.45
N ARG A 238 21.79 -7.00 -8.79
CA ARG A 238 20.71 -7.97 -9.03
C ARG A 238 19.65 -7.94 -7.93
N VAL A 239 20.09 -7.89 -6.69
CA VAL A 239 19.24 -7.79 -5.50
C VAL A 239 19.73 -6.63 -4.65
N ASN A 240 18.80 -5.76 -4.26
CA ASN A 240 19.06 -4.71 -3.28
C ASN A 240 18.77 -5.26 -1.89
N LEU A 241 19.76 -5.23 -1.01
CA LEU A 241 19.65 -5.69 0.38
C LEU A 241 19.59 -4.47 1.30
N GLY A 242 18.50 -4.39 2.08
CA GLY A 242 18.31 -3.38 3.12
C GLY A 242 18.37 -3.99 4.51
N SER A 243 18.98 -3.28 5.45
CA SER A 243 18.99 -3.62 6.88
C SER A 243 18.38 -2.47 7.68
N TYR A 244 17.41 -2.78 8.53
CA TYR A 244 16.68 -1.81 9.33
C TYR A 244 16.59 -2.28 10.79
N PRO A 245 17.48 -1.78 11.67
CA PRO A 245 17.41 -2.04 13.10
C PRO A 245 16.14 -1.45 13.72
N ASP A 246 15.56 -2.17 14.67
CA ASP A 246 14.42 -1.74 15.48
C ASP A 246 14.69 -2.09 16.96
N TRP A 247 15.33 -1.17 17.67
CA TRP A 247 15.76 -1.40 19.06
C TRP A 247 14.61 -1.36 20.07
N ALA A 248 13.48 -0.78 19.70
CA ALA A 248 12.29 -0.72 20.57
C ALA A 248 11.46 -2.01 20.50
N ASN A 249 11.76 -2.87 19.53
CA ASN A 249 10.99 -4.07 19.27
C ASN A 249 11.49 -5.25 20.08
N ASN A 250 10.57 -5.86 20.83
CA ASN A 250 10.87 -7.00 21.68
C ASN A 250 10.85 -8.35 20.93
N TYR A 251 10.44 -8.35 19.66
CA TYR A 251 10.21 -9.55 18.86
C TYR A 251 11.36 -9.84 17.88
N TYR A 252 11.86 -8.80 17.21
CA TYR A 252 13.04 -8.85 16.36
C TYR A 252 13.89 -7.61 16.60
N ARG A 253 15.19 -7.68 16.30
CA ARG A 253 16.12 -6.54 16.42
C ARG A 253 16.46 -5.91 15.09
N VAL A 254 16.45 -6.69 14.00
CA VAL A 254 16.74 -6.21 12.65
C VAL A 254 15.71 -6.77 11.68
N LYS A 255 15.15 -5.89 10.84
CA LYS A 255 14.36 -6.26 9.67
C LYS A 255 15.25 -6.14 8.43
N LEU A 256 15.47 -7.26 7.77
CA LEU A 256 16.15 -7.31 6.48
C LEU A 256 15.13 -7.30 5.36
N THR A 257 15.38 -6.55 4.30
CA THR A 257 14.56 -6.55 3.09
C THR A 257 15.42 -6.90 1.89
N LEU A 258 14.93 -7.80 1.05
CA LEU A 258 15.51 -8.11 -0.24
C LEU A 258 14.55 -7.61 -1.31
N ASP A 259 15.07 -6.88 -2.29
CA ASP A 259 14.30 -6.31 -3.38
C ASP A 259 14.97 -6.60 -4.73
N SER A 260 14.22 -7.12 -5.70
CA SER A 260 14.74 -7.39 -7.06
C SER A 260 13.66 -7.23 -8.12
N GLU A 261 14.08 -7.05 -9.37
CA GLU A 261 13.21 -7.13 -10.55
C GLU A 261 13.04 -8.60 -11.04
N SER A 262 13.85 -9.53 -10.52
CA SER A 262 13.82 -10.96 -10.83
C SER A 262 13.40 -11.79 -9.61
N GLU A 263 12.31 -12.54 -9.72
CA GLU A 263 11.87 -13.45 -8.66
C GLU A 263 12.89 -14.57 -8.38
N GLN A 264 13.58 -15.05 -9.41
CA GLN A 264 14.58 -16.10 -9.26
C GLN A 264 15.80 -15.62 -8.46
N GLU A 265 16.35 -14.44 -8.82
CA GLU A 265 17.51 -13.88 -8.12
C GLU A 265 17.18 -13.54 -6.66
N LEU A 266 15.95 -13.06 -6.43
CA LEU A 266 15.44 -12.80 -5.09
C LEU A 266 15.40 -14.07 -4.23
N GLU A 267 14.91 -15.18 -4.79
CA GLU A 267 14.81 -16.45 -4.06
C GLU A 267 16.20 -17.07 -3.82
N GLU A 268 17.13 -16.92 -4.76
CA GLU A 268 18.53 -17.31 -4.58
C GLU A 268 19.20 -16.51 -3.45
N ALA A 269 19.02 -15.19 -3.42
CA ALA A 269 19.56 -14.34 -2.35
C ALA A 269 18.91 -14.62 -0.99
N HIS A 270 17.60 -14.85 -0.97
CA HIS A 270 16.88 -15.24 0.23
C HIS A 270 17.42 -16.58 0.79
N ARG A 271 17.58 -17.60 -0.06
CA ARG A 271 18.17 -18.88 0.34
C ARG A 271 19.59 -18.72 0.87
N PHE A 272 20.41 -17.94 0.19
CA PHE A 272 21.77 -17.64 0.64
C PHE A 272 21.80 -17.03 2.05
N LEU A 273 20.93 -16.07 2.34
CA LEU A 273 20.82 -15.50 3.69
C LEU A 273 20.38 -16.56 4.71
N MET A 274 19.36 -17.35 4.40
CA MET A 274 18.85 -18.38 5.31
C MET A 274 19.90 -19.46 5.64
N GLU A 275 20.80 -19.76 4.71
CA GLU A 275 21.90 -20.71 4.91
C GLU A 275 23.08 -20.13 5.69
N LYS A 276 23.36 -18.82 5.53
CA LYS A 276 24.54 -18.16 6.08
C LYS A 276 24.30 -17.44 7.40
N LEU A 277 23.06 -17.05 7.69
CA LEU A 277 22.70 -16.44 8.97
C LEU A 277 22.92 -17.44 10.12
N PRO A 278 23.33 -16.97 11.31
CA PRO A 278 23.53 -17.85 12.45
C PRO A 278 22.27 -18.68 12.77
N PRO A 279 22.39 -19.96 13.16
CA PRO A 279 21.23 -20.78 13.44
C PRO A 279 20.41 -20.20 14.59
N GLY A 280 19.09 -20.14 14.42
CA GLY A 280 18.14 -19.69 15.44
C GLY A 280 17.98 -18.17 15.58
N VAL A 281 18.69 -17.34 14.79
CA VAL A 281 18.49 -15.88 14.85
C VAL A 281 17.32 -15.40 14.00
N VAL A 282 16.98 -16.13 12.94
CA VAL A 282 15.83 -15.79 12.09
C VAL A 282 14.55 -16.17 12.81
N VAL A 283 13.66 -15.20 12.99
CA VAL A 283 12.36 -15.38 13.63
C VAL A 283 11.24 -15.15 12.60
N PRO A 284 10.20 -15.98 12.55
CA PRO A 284 9.02 -15.69 11.74
C PRO A 284 8.34 -14.44 12.29
N LEU A 285 7.71 -13.57 11.50
CA LEU A 285 6.85 -12.51 12.05
C LEU A 285 5.43 -13.03 12.26
N VAL A 286 5.00 -13.15 13.51
CA VAL A 286 3.62 -13.48 13.84
C VAL A 286 2.78 -12.20 13.82
N THR A 287 2.12 -11.94 12.69
CA THR A 287 1.18 -10.81 12.55
C THR A 287 -0.23 -11.14 13.05
N ASP A 288 -0.60 -12.41 13.05
CA ASP A 288 -1.86 -12.93 13.59
C ASP A 288 -1.58 -13.89 14.74
N CYS A 289 -1.55 -13.33 15.95
CA CYS A 289 -1.39 -14.08 17.19
C CYS A 289 -2.72 -14.59 17.77
N VAL A 290 -3.85 -14.28 17.14
CA VAL A 290 -5.19 -14.60 17.67
C VAL A 290 -5.71 -15.88 17.04
N SER A 291 -5.66 -16.02 15.72
CA SER A 291 -6.15 -17.22 15.03
C SER A 291 -5.50 -18.53 15.50
N PRO A 292 -4.17 -18.62 15.68
CA PRO A 292 -3.54 -19.86 16.17
C PRO A 292 -3.59 -20.01 17.69
N ALA A 293 -4.13 -19.04 18.43
CA ALA A 293 -4.01 -18.96 19.89
C ALA A 293 -4.51 -20.24 20.58
N ALA A 294 -5.65 -20.81 20.17
CA ALA A 294 -6.11 -22.08 20.75
C ALA A 294 -5.09 -23.21 20.57
N THR A 295 -4.60 -23.41 19.34
CA THR A 295 -3.65 -24.48 19.05
C THR A 295 -2.35 -24.30 19.84
N GLU A 296 -1.80 -23.08 19.87
CA GLU A 296 -0.53 -22.80 20.55
C GLU A 296 -0.64 -22.86 22.07
N VAL A 297 -1.69 -22.27 22.66
CA VAL A 297 -1.91 -22.26 24.11
C VAL A 297 -2.12 -23.67 24.64
N TYR A 298 -2.98 -24.47 24.00
CA TYR A 298 -3.19 -25.86 24.41
C TYR A 298 -2.00 -26.76 24.07
N GLY A 299 -1.23 -26.45 23.02
CA GLY A 299 0.05 -27.10 22.73
C GLY A 299 1.06 -26.85 23.85
N LEU A 300 1.20 -25.60 24.30
CA LEU A 300 2.05 -25.22 25.42
C LEU A 300 1.60 -25.88 26.72
N ALA A 301 0.29 -25.93 27.00
CA ALA A 301 -0.26 -26.62 28.16
C ALA A 301 0.13 -28.11 28.21
N LYS A 302 0.26 -28.75 27.05
CA LYS A 302 0.64 -30.17 26.90
C LYS A 302 2.14 -30.41 26.75
N SER A 303 2.96 -29.36 26.72
CA SER A 303 4.40 -29.46 26.44
C SER A 303 5.21 -30.17 27.53
N GLY A 304 4.65 -30.35 28.74
CA GLY A 304 5.37 -30.89 29.89
C GLY A 304 6.39 -29.91 30.52
N SER A 305 6.49 -28.68 30.01
CA SER A 305 7.36 -27.65 30.58
C SER A 305 6.77 -27.06 31.87
N ALA A 306 7.63 -26.45 32.71
CA ALA A 306 7.18 -25.78 33.94
C ALA A 306 6.17 -24.65 33.66
N LEU A 307 6.37 -23.91 32.56
CA LEU A 307 5.41 -22.91 32.09
C LEU A 307 4.12 -23.58 31.59
N GLY A 308 4.25 -24.66 30.82
CA GLY A 308 3.11 -25.46 30.33
C GLY A 308 2.21 -25.94 31.46
N GLY A 309 2.77 -26.40 32.59
CA GLY A 309 1.99 -26.79 33.77
C GLY A 309 1.20 -25.62 34.38
N LYS A 310 1.79 -24.43 34.45
CA LYS A 310 1.08 -23.21 34.91
C LYS A 310 -0.03 -22.81 33.94
N VAL A 311 0.23 -22.89 32.63
CA VAL A 311 -0.76 -22.62 31.58
C VAL A 311 -1.91 -23.63 31.66
N ALA A 312 -1.62 -24.92 31.85
CA ALA A 312 -2.65 -25.95 32.01
C ALA A 312 -3.53 -25.69 33.24
N ALA A 313 -2.95 -25.34 34.38
CA ALA A 313 -3.70 -24.99 35.58
C ALA A 313 -4.59 -23.75 35.37
N ALA A 314 -4.06 -22.71 34.70
CA ALA A 314 -4.83 -21.51 34.39
C ALA A 314 -5.99 -21.80 33.42
N LEU A 315 -5.76 -22.61 32.38
CA LEU A 315 -6.81 -23.05 31.45
C LEU A 315 -7.89 -23.84 32.15
N GLN A 316 -7.54 -24.72 33.09
CA GLN A 316 -8.52 -25.48 33.88
C GLN A 316 -9.44 -24.53 34.66
N ILE A 317 -8.89 -23.52 35.33
CA ILE A 317 -9.70 -22.52 36.06
C ILE A 317 -10.64 -21.76 35.10
N ILE A 318 -10.15 -21.38 33.93
CA ILE A 318 -10.96 -20.68 32.91
C ILE A 318 -12.07 -21.60 32.40
N GLU A 319 -11.78 -22.86 32.10
CA GLU A 319 -12.76 -23.84 31.63
C GLU A 319 -13.83 -24.13 32.69
N GLU A 320 -13.43 -24.27 33.97
CA GLU A 320 -14.37 -24.42 35.09
C GLU A 320 -15.27 -23.19 35.27
N ALA A 321 -14.74 -21.98 35.05
CA ALA A 321 -15.56 -20.77 35.07
C ALA A 321 -16.57 -20.76 33.92
N LEU A 322 -16.16 -21.18 32.72
CA LEU A 322 -17.05 -21.32 31.55
C LEU A 322 -18.10 -22.43 31.72
N ASP A 323 -17.86 -23.44 32.57
CA ASP A 323 -18.86 -24.45 32.94
C ASP A 323 -19.91 -23.90 33.91
N ARG A 324 -19.52 -22.97 34.78
CA ARG A 324 -20.38 -22.46 35.87
C ARG A 324 -21.18 -21.22 35.49
N TYR A 325 -20.68 -20.41 34.56
CA TYR A 325 -21.24 -19.11 34.22
C TYR A 325 -21.39 -18.94 32.72
N SER A 326 -22.48 -18.30 32.29
CA SER A 326 -22.64 -17.88 30.89
C SER A 326 -21.67 -16.74 30.54
N LEU A 327 -21.41 -16.53 29.25
CA LEU A 327 -20.50 -15.44 28.81
C LEU A 327 -20.98 -14.05 29.23
N ALA A 328 -22.29 -13.85 29.34
CA ALA A 328 -22.88 -12.61 29.82
C ALA A 328 -22.64 -12.36 31.34
N GLN A 329 -22.25 -13.39 32.09
CA GLN A 329 -21.95 -13.33 33.52
C GLN A 329 -20.44 -13.29 33.80
N LEU A 330 -19.62 -13.36 32.76
CA LEU A 330 -18.16 -13.36 32.86
C LEU A 330 -17.59 -12.08 32.26
N CYS A 331 -16.66 -11.48 32.98
CA CYS A 331 -15.94 -10.30 32.51
C CYS A 331 -14.45 -10.46 32.79
N VAL A 332 -13.61 -10.08 31.82
CA VAL A 332 -12.16 -10.12 31.96
C VAL A 332 -11.63 -8.70 32.18
N GLY A 333 -10.96 -8.50 33.31
CA GLY A 333 -10.25 -7.24 33.58
C GLY A 333 -9.09 -7.06 32.60
N PHE A 334 -9.09 -5.97 31.84
CA PHE A 334 -8.07 -5.66 30.86
C PHE A 334 -7.63 -4.21 30.97
N ASN A 335 -6.38 -3.98 31.34
CA ASN A 335 -5.79 -2.65 31.49
C ASN A 335 -4.65 -2.37 30.50
N GLY A 336 -4.51 -3.21 29.46
CA GLY A 336 -3.42 -3.11 28.49
C GLY A 336 -2.06 -3.63 28.97
N GLY A 337 -1.95 -4.09 30.22
CA GLY A 337 -0.73 -4.69 30.76
C GLY A 337 -0.40 -6.06 30.17
N LYS A 338 0.85 -6.50 30.35
CA LYS A 338 1.33 -7.81 29.88
C LYS A 338 0.53 -8.98 30.48
N ASP A 339 0.17 -8.89 31.76
CA ASP A 339 -0.48 -9.99 32.49
C ASP A 339 -1.94 -10.17 32.05
N CYS A 340 -2.68 -9.07 31.88
CA CYS A 340 -4.05 -9.14 31.35
C CYS A 340 -4.07 -9.50 29.86
N THR A 341 -3.02 -9.18 29.10
CA THR A 341 -2.87 -9.62 27.71
C THR A 341 -2.65 -11.14 27.63
N ALA A 342 -1.80 -11.70 28.50
CA ALA A 342 -1.64 -13.15 28.61
C ALA A 342 -2.97 -13.83 29.00
N LEU A 343 -3.69 -13.29 29.97
CA LEU A 343 -5.02 -13.78 30.35
C LEU A 343 -6.01 -13.73 29.17
N LEU A 344 -6.00 -12.65 28.39
CA LEU A 344 -6.85 -12.50 27.21
C LEU A 344 -6.58 -13.61 26.17
N HIS A 345 -5.31 -13.97 25.94
CA HIS A 345 -4.94 -15.09 25.07
C HIS A 345 -5.45 -16.43 25.59
N LEU A 346 -5.32 -16.69 26.90
CA LEU A 346 -5.80 -17.94 27.51
C LEU A 346 -7.33 -18.06 27.43
N VAL A 347 -8.05 -16.99 27.74
CA VAL A 347 -9.52 -16.95 27.67
C VAL A 347 -9.99 -17.07 26.22
N HIS A 348 -9.35 -16.37 25.29
CA HIS A 348 -9.66 -16.50 23.86
C HIS A 348 -9.46 -17.93 23.36
N ALA A 349 -8.32 -18.55 23.69
CA ALA A 349 -8.02 -19.94 23.34
C ALA A 349 -9.09 -20.92 23.85
N ALA A 350 -9.48 -20.79 25.12
CA ALA A 350 -10.53 -21.63 25.72
C ALA A 350 -11.88 -21.45 25.03
N LEU A 351 -12.26 -20.20 24.73
CA LEU A 351 -13.52 -19.88 24.06
C LEU A 351 -13.55 -20.37 22.62
N GLN A 352 -12.47 -20.20 21.86
CA GLN A 352 -12.36 -20.68 20.49
C GLN A 352 -12.47 -22.21 20.42
N ARG A 353 -11.89 -22.92 21.39
CA ARG A 353 -11.96 -24.38 21.47
C ARG A 353 -13.35 -24.89 21.85
N ARG A 354 -14.02 -24.26 22.82
CA ARG A 354 -15.33 -24.72 23.33
C ARG A 354 -16.51 -24.24 22.49
N PHE A 355 -16.41 -23.04 21.92
CA PHE A 355 -17.48 -22.37 21.18
C PHE A 355 -16.97 -21.80 19.85
N PRO A 356 -16.52 -22.64 18.90
CA PRO A 356 -15.91 -22.19 17.65
C PRO A 356 -16.85 -21.36 16.75
N ALA A 357 -18.16 -21.54 16.88
CA ALA A 357 -19.19 -20.82 16.11
C ALA A 357 -19.92 -19.73 16.92
N ARG A 358 -19.32 -19.23 18.01
CA ARG A 358 -19.95 -18.23 18.88
C ARG A 358 -20.24 -16.91 18.15
N GLN A 359 -21.38 -16.31 18.51
CA GLN A 359 -21.72 -14.93 18.13
C GLN A 359 -21.55 -13.95 19.30
N GLU A 360 -21.58 -14.45 20.54
CA GLU A 360 -21.41 -13.65 21.75
C GLU A 360 -19.95 -13.21 21.94
N LYS A 361 -19.77 -11.92 22.21
CA LYS A 361 -18.46 -11.29 22.43
C LYS A 361 -18.03 -11.40 23.88
N LEU A 362 -16.73 -11.55 24.10
CA LEU A 362 -16.12 -11.50 25.43
C LEU A 362 -16.26 -10.08 25.99
N GLN A 363 -16.79 -9.95 27.21
CA GLN A 363 -16.87 -8.67 27.91
C GLN A 363 -15.52 -8.32 28.56
N LEU A 364 -14.97 -7.14 28.25
CA LEU A 364 -13.77 -6.62 28.88
C LEU A 364 -14.08 -5.46 29.83
N LEU A 365 -13.51 -5.49 31.03
CA LEU A 365 -13.57 -4.38 31.97
C LEU A 365 -12.24 -3.62 31.95
N TYR A 366 -12.30 -2.39 31.45
CA TYR A 366 -11.19 -1.44 31.52
C TYR A 366 -11.58 -0.25 32.39
N ILE A 367 -10.82 -0.03 33.47
CA ILE A 367 -10.99 1.14 34.34
C ILE A 367 -10.05 2.24 33.82
N ARG A 368 -10.64 3.29 33.26
CA ARG A 368 -9.88 4.43 32.75
C ARG A 368 -9.25 5.21 33.91
N VAL A 369 -7.95 5.46 33.82
CA VAL A 369 -7.23 6.35 34.76
C VAL A 369 -7.30 7.78 34.21
N VAL A 370 -7.22 8.79 35.08
CA VAL A 370 -7.42 10.22 34.73
C VAL A 370 -6.39 10.75 33.71
N SER A 371 -5.23 10.09 33.57
CA SER A 371 -4.21 10.45 32.57
C SER A 371 -3.60 9.19 31.93
N PRO A 372 -4.31 8.51 31.02
CA PRO A 372 -3.74 7.42 30.26
C PRO A 372 -2.92 7.99 29.09
N PHE A 373 -1.73 7.42 28.85
CA PHE A 373 -0.97 7.73 27.65
C PHE A 373 -1.82 7.43 26.39
N PRO A 374 -1.87 8.31 25.38
CA PRO A 374 -2.67 8.10 24.16
C PRO A 374 -2.40 6.75 23.48
N GLU A 375 -1.15 6.28 23.52
CA GLU A 375 -0.69 5.00 22.97
C GLU A 375 -1.35 3.81 23.68
N MET A 376 -1.61 3.92 24.98
CA MET A 376 -2.28 2.89 25.76
C MET A 376 -3.76 2.78 25.37
N GLU A 377 -4.44 3.91 25.18
CA GLU A 377 -5.83 3.92 24.70
C GLU A 377 -5.93 3.36 23.27
N GLN A 378 -5.00 3.71 22.39
CA GLN A 378 -4.90 3.13 21.05
C GLN A 378 -4.66 1.62 21.10
N PHE A 379 -3.76 1.15 21.97
CA PHE A 379 -3.51 -0.27 22.16
C PHE A 379 -4.75 -1.03 22.63
N ILE A 380 -5.50 -0.47 23.59
CA ILE A 380 -6.74 -1.06 24.10
C ILE A 380 -7.80 -1.13 22.99
N GLN A 381 -7.98 -0.06 22.22
CA GLN A 381 -8.93 -0.04 21.10
C GLN A 381 -8.54 -1.07 20.02
N ALA A 382 -7.27 -1.13 19.65
CA ALA A 382 -6.76 -2.12 18.70
C ALA A 382 -6.95 -3.56 19.22
N THR A 383 -6.80 -3.77 20.53
CA THR A 383 -7.03 -5.06 21.18
C THR A 383 -8.50 -5.46 21.17
N VAL A 384 -9.41 -4.54 21.49
CA VAL A 384 -10.86 -4.83 21.44
C VAL A 384 -11.27 -5.28 20.03
N GLN A 385 -10.77 -4.57 19.01
CA GLN A 385 -11.02 -4.94 17.61
C GLN A 385 -10.41 -6.28 17.22
N ARG A 386 -9.13 -6.51 17.53
CA ARG A 386 -8.40 -7.71 17.11
C ARG A 386 -8.95 -9.00 17.75
N TRP A 387 -9.44 -8.95 18.99
CA TRP A 387 -9.99 -10.12 19.68
C TRP A 387 -11.51 -10.26 19.59
N GLY A 388 -12.19 -9.33 18.89
CA GLY A 388 -13.66 -9.33 18.76
C GLY A 388 -14.37 -9.18 20.11
N ALA A 389 -13.76 -8.46 21.05
CA ALA A 389 -14.31 -8.22 22.38
C ALA A 389 -15.29 -7.03 22.38
N GLN A 390 -16.03 -6.85 23.48
CA GLN A 390 -16.89 -5.69 23.71
C GLN A 390 -16.63 -5.04 25.06
#